data_AF-A0A0Q5WAL9-F1
#
_entry.id   AF-A0A0Q5WAL9-F1
#
_cell.length_a   1.000
_cell.length_b   1.000
_cell.length_c   1.000
_cell.angle_alpha   90.00
_cell.angle_beta   90.00
_cell.angle_gamma   90.00
#
_symmetry.space_group_name_H-M   'P 1'
#
loop_
_entity.id
_entity.type
_entity.pdbx_description
1 polymer ?
#
loop_
_entity_poly.entity_id
_entity_poly.type
_entity_poly.pdbx_seq_one_letter_code
_entity_poly.pdbx_strand_id
1 'polypeptide(L)'
;MSDQPGDGDVRLRLKVRQCVYGIAMVYIVLAIGLIILPGLFKRYSLVPDVVATYCFFVIGLASLCTYVNVTWLRRKFPFNWIVSCCSAACLALGTVSILSSQRAAHVLLVSLEILVMMALLLLVGSFLLADCPTIAYLFLTWFIFVVFSCVLMAAVCVHVPDLIYSYEVATHFVLWQVMCPLIVFQAQVISGYWENLPPILDMPLCSTMLLLDFLACYIFLDSADEVGFEFYYAGQTSNQKFLARSLKSQWDMFVDSK
;
A
#
# COMPACT_ATOMS: atom_id res chain seq x y z
N MET A 1 13.96 -28.57 28.22
CA MET A 1 14.04 -29.01 26.82
C MET A 1 14.31 -27.78 25.99
N SER A 2 15.45 -27.74 25.30
CA SER A 2 15.89 -26.61 24.49
C SER A 2 15.31 -26.80 23.09
N ASP A 3 14.17 -26.19 22.82
CA ASP A 3 13.57 -26.10 21.47
C ASP A 3 14.39 -25.11 20.62
N GLN A 4 15.64 -25.45 20.31
CA GLN A 4 16.32 -24.81 19.21
C GLN A 4 15.68 -25.36 17.92
N PRO A 5 15.06 -24.51 17.08
CA PRO A 5 14.57 -24.96 15.78
C PRO A 5 15.77 -25.55 15.03
N GLY A 6 15.66 -26.81 14.60
CA GLY A 6 16.74 -27.45 13.85
C GLY A 6 17.13 -26.60 12.64
N ASP A 7 18.41 -26.58 12.27
CA ASP A 7 18.98 -25.75 11.19
C ASP A 7 18.15 -25.78 9.87
N GLY A 8 17.38 -26.85 9.64
CA GLY A 8 16.46 -26.99 8.51
C GLY A 8 15.29 -26.00 8.50
N ASP A 9 14.65 -25.73 9.65
CA ASP A 9 13.46 -24.88 9.74
C ASP A 9 13.82 -23.40 9.53
N VAL A 10 14.93 -22.98 10.13
CA VAL A 10 15.48 -21.62 9.95
C VAL A 10 15.83 -21.40 8.48
N ARG A 11 16.48 -22.37 7.84
CA ARG A 11 16.85 -22.31 6.42
C ARG A 11 15.63 -22.28 5.51
N LEU A 12 14.59 -23.05 5.82
CA LEU A 12 13.34 -23.05 5.06
C LEU A 12 12.64 -21.69 5.14
N ARG A 13 12.45 -21.13 6.34
CA ARG A 13 11.85 -19.80 6.54
C ARG A 13 12.59 -18.73 5.76
N LEU A 14 13.93 -18.73 5.83
CA LEU A 14 14.75 -17.78 5.09
C LEU A 14 14.54 -17.92 3.57
N LYS A 15 14.53 -19.15 3.06
CA LYS A 15 14.30 -19.42 1.63
C LYS A 15 12.93 -18.95 1.16
N VAL A 16 11.87 -19.22 1.93
CA VAL A 16 10.51 -18.77 1.61
C VAL A 16 10.44 -17.25 1.62
N ARG A 17 10.96 -16.60 2.66
CA ARG A 17 11.00 -15.14 2.78
C ARG A 17 11.74 -14.49 1.60
N GLN A 18 12.93 -14.99 1.26
CA GLN A 18 13.70 -14.50 0.11
C GLN A 18 12.95 -14.69 -1.21
N CYS A 19 12.25 -15.81 -1.38
CA CYS A 19 11.45 -16.07 -2.58
C CYS A 19 10.28 -15.07 -2.70
N VAL A 20 9.52 -14.89 -1.62
CA VAL A 20 8.38 -13.96 -1.58
C VAL A 20 8.83 -12.53 -1.89
N TYR A 21 9.88 -12.05 -1.22
CA TYR A 21 10.41 -10.70 -1.42
C TYR A 21 11.06 -10.53 -2.79
N GLY A 22 11.81 -11.51 -3.27
CA GLY A 22 12.42 -11.47 -4.60
C GLY A 22 11.36 -11.36 -5.71
N ILE A 23 10.28 -12.13 -5.61
CA ILE A 23 9.18 -12.10 -6.59
C ILE A 23 8.37 -10.81 -6.48
N ALA A 24 8.09 -10.34 -5.26
CA ALA A 24 7.44 -9.05 -5.06
C ALA A 24 8.26 -7.90 -5.68
N MET A 25 9.58 -7.91 -5.52
CA MET A 25 10.47 -6.94 -6.17
C MET A 25 10.36 -7.00 -7.69
N VAL A 26 10.29 -8.19 -8.30
CA VAL A 26 10.08 -8.33 -9.75
C VAL A 26 8.75 -7.71 -10.16
N TYR A 27 7.66 -8.02 -9.45
CA TYR A 27 6.35 -7.42 -9.73
C TYR A 27 6.35 -5.89 -9.60
N ILE A 28 6.96 -5.36 -8.55
CA ILE A 28 7.04 -3.91 -8.30
C ILE A 28 7.88 -3.24 -9.39
N VAL A 29 9.03 -3.78 -9.76
CA VAL A 29 9.87 -3.23 -10.83
C VAL A 29 9.12 -3.22 -12.17
N LEU A 30 8.38 -4.30 -12.48
CA LEU A 30 7.55 -4.34 -13.68
C LEU A 30 6.42 -3.30 -13.63
N ALA A 31 5.77 -3.13 -12.48
CA ALA A 31 4.73 -2.12 -12.29
C ALA A 31 5.29 -0.69 -12.46
N ILE A 32 6.44 -0.38 -11.85
CA ILE A 32 7.14 0.90 -12.05
C ILE A 32 7.44 1.11 -13.53
N GLY A 33 7.98 0.09 -14.21
CA GLY A 33 8.24 0.14 -15.65
C GLY A 33 6.99 0.47 -16.47
N LEU A 34 5.85 -0.15 -16.13
CA LEU A 34 4.56 0.12 -16.78
C LEU A 34 4.05 1.54 -16.50
N ILE A 35 4.22 2.07 -15.28
CA ILE A 35 3.81 3.43 -14.90
C ILE A 35 4.67 4.49 -15.60
N ILE A 36 5.97 4.24 -15.78
CA ILE A 36 6.88 5.15 -16.49
C ILE A 36 6.64 5.14 -18.00
N LEU A 37 6.17 4.02 -18.55
CA LEU A 37 6.08 3.79 -19.99
C LEU A 37 5.31 4.88 -20.75
N PRO A 38 4.10 5.32 -20.34
CA PRO A 38 3.39 6.43 -20.97
C PRO A 38 4.22 7.73 -21.07
N GLY A 39 4.91 8.09 -19.99
CA GLY A 39 5.71 9.32 -19.92
C GLY A 39 6.95 9.32 -20.81
N LEU A 40 7.46 8.14 -21.17
CA LEU A 40 8.58 8.00 -22.13
C LEU A 40 8.11 8.20 -23.58
N PHE A 41 6.89 7.78 -23.91
CA PHE A 41 6.31 7.92 -25.24
C PHE A 41 5.64 9.28 -25.47
N LYS A 42 6.39 10.37 -25.21
CA LYS A 42 5.99 11.81 -25.31
C LYS A 42 5.13 12.23 -26.52
N ARG A 43 4.99 11.39 -27.55
CA ARG A 43 4.13 11.60 -28.72
C ARG A 43 2.67 11.20 -28.53
N TYR A 44 2.35 10.38 -27.54
CA TYR A 44 0.97 9.96 -27.26
C TYR A 44 0.66 10.36 -25.83
N SER A 45 -0.06 11.48 -25.66
CA SER A 45 -0.68 11.80 -24.38
C SER A 45 -1.75 10.75 -24.15
N LEU A 46 -1.41 9.67 -23.45
CA LEU A 46 -2.40 8.70 -22.98
C LEU A 46 -3.33 9.47 -22.04
N VAL A 47 -4.58 9.61 -22.44
CA VAL A 47 -5.64 10.22 -21.61
C VAL A 47 -6.07 9.15 -20.60
N PRO A 48 -6.31 9.50 -19.32
CA PRO A 48 -6.85 8.55 -18.37
C PRO A 48 -8.12 7.90 -18.91
N ASP A 49 -8.17 6.57 -18.92
CA ASP A 49 -9.29 5.81 -19.46
C ASP A 49 -10.06 5.17 -18.30
N VAL A 50 -11.16 5.82 -17.94
CA VAL A 50 -12.05 5.41 -16.85
C VAL A 50 -12.57 3.99 -17.07
N VAL A 51 -12.90 3.61 -18.31
CA VAL A 51 -13.44 2.27 -18.62
C VAL A 51 -12.35 1.22 -18.42
N ALA A 52 -11.15 1.47 -18.93
CA ALA A 52 -10.01 0.59 -18.75
C ALA A 52 -9.66 0.42 -17.26
N THR A 53 -9.62 1.52 -16.50
CA THR A 53 -9.41 1.52 -15.05
C THR A 53 -10.39 0.61 -14.34
N TYR A 54 -11.70 0.81 -14.54
CA TYR A 54 -12.72 -0.02 -13.89
C TYR A 54 -12.60 -1.48 -14.29
N CYS A 55 -12.43 -1.78 -15.58
CA CYS A 55 -12.26 -3.15 -16.06
C CYS A 55 -11.06 -3.83 -15.39
N PHE A 56 -9.89 -3.19 -15.41
CA PHE A 56 -8.67 -3.77 -14.86
C PHE A 56 -8.73 -3.95 -13.34
N PHE A 57 -9.22 -2.96 -12.58
CA PHE A 57 -9.36 -3.11 -11.14
C PHE A 57 -10.43 -4.13 -10.76
N VAL A 58 -11.61 -4.11 -11.41
CA VAL A 58 -12.68 -5.07 -11.10
C VAL A 58 -12.23 -6.49 -11.42
N ILE A 59 -11.63 -6.71 -12.59
CA ILE A 59 -11.11 -8.04 -12.98
C ILE A 59 -9.99 -8.47 -12.02
N GLY A 60 -9.03 -7.59 -11.73
CA GLY A 60 -7.90 -7.89 -10.84
C GLY A 60 -8.30 -8.16 -9.39
N LEU A 61 -9.25 -7.39 -8.85
CA LEU A 61 -9.78 -7.60 -7.50
C LEU A 61 -10.67 -8.84 -7.45
N ALA A 62 -11.54 -9.07 -8.44
CA ALA A 62 -12.36 -10.28 -8.50
C ALA A 62 -11.50 -11.54 -8.63
N SER A 63 -10.44 -11.50 -9.44
CA SER A 63 -9.48 -12.62 -9.55
C SER A 63 -8.74 -12.83 -8.24
N LEU A 64 -8.30 -11.77 -7.56
CA LEU A 64 -7.64 -11.85 -6.26
C LEU A 64 -8.57 -12.41 -5.18
N CYS A 65 -9.81 -11.93 -5.11
CA CYS A 65 -10.83 -12.43 -4.19
C CYS A 65 -11.12 -13.91 -4.44
N THR A 66 -11.28 -14.30 -5.71
CA THR A 66 -11.47 -15.72 -6.08
C THR A 66 -10.26 -16.55 -5.68
N TYR A 67 -9.05 -16.03 -5.90
CA TYR A 67 -7.80 -16.70 -5.56
C TYR A 67 -7.66 -16.93 -4.05
N VAL A 68 -7.97 -15.93 -3.23
CA VAL A 68 -7.91 -16.03 -1.76
C VAL A 68 -8.92 -17.05 -1.22
N ASN A 69 -10.15 -17.02 -1.74
CA ASN A 69 -11.26 -17.84 -1.21
C ASN A 69 -11.26 -19.28 -1.73
N VAL A 70 -10.81 -19.53 -2.95
CA VAL A 70 -10.78 -20.88 -3.53
C VAL A 70 -9.45 -21.56 -3.17
N THR A 71 -9.44 -22.26 -2.02
CA THR A 71 -8.26 -22.97 -1.49
C THR A 71 -7.63 -23.94 -2.50
N TRP A 72 -8.42 -24.53 -3.39
CA TRP A 72 -7.92 -25.39 -4.47
C TRP A 72 -7.00 -24.65 -5.46
N LEU A 73 -7.34 -23.40 -5.81
CA LEU A 73 -6.50 -22.57 -6.71
C LEU A 73 -5.16 -22.26 -6.05
N ARG A 74 -5.14 -21.99 -4.74
CA ARG A 74 -3.90 -21.69 -3.99
C ARG A 74 -2.93 -22.87 -3.94
N ARG A 75 -3.45 -24.09 -3.90
CA ARG A 75 -2.64 -25.31 -3.73
C ARG A 75 -2.17 -25.95 -5.02
N LYS A 76 -2.73 -25.58 -6.18
CA LYS A 76 -2.38 -26.20 -7.46
C LYS A 76 -1.34 -25.39 -8.24
N PHE A 77 -0.14 -25.95 -8.35
CA PHE A 77 0.84 -25.54 -9.34
C PHE A 77 0.44 -26.05 -10.74
N PRO A 78 0.59 -25.26 -11.82
CA PRO A 78 1.08 -23.87 -11.88
C PRO A 78 -0.02 -22.80 -11.77
N PHE A 79 -1.27 -23.19 -11.54
CA PHE A 79 -2.43 -22.29 -11.59
C PHE A 79 -2.37 -21.15 -10.57
N ASN A 80 -1.87 -21.40 -9.36
CA ASN A 80 -1.69 -20.37 -8.33
C ASN A 80 -0.81 -19.20 -8.83
N TRP A 81 0.28 -19.51 -9.53
CA TRP A 81 1.16 -18.51 -10.13
C TRP A 81 0.50 -17.75 -11.28
N ILE A 82 -0.26 -18.44 -12.13
CA ILE A 82 -0.96 -17.80 -13.25
C ILE A 82 -1.96 -16.77 -12.71
N VAL A 83 -2.79 -17.16 -11.74
CA VAL A 83 -3.79 -16.26 -11.15
C VAL A 83 -3.14 -15.09 -10.41
N SER A 84 -2.03 -15.33 -9.71
CA SER A 84 -1.22 -14.30 -9.04
C SER A 84 -0.65 -13.29 -10.06
N CYS A 85 -0.02 -13.75 -11.14
CA CYS A 85 0.48 -12.90 -12.22
C CYS A 85 -0.64 -12.13 -12.94
N CYS A 86 -1.77 -12.78 -13.24
CA CYS A 86 -2.91 -12.11 -13.86
C CYS A 86 -3.46 -11.01 -12.95
N SER A 87 -3.65 -11.28 -11.66
CA SER A 87 -4.12 -10.28 -10.70
C SER A 87 -3.13 -9.12 -10.59
N ALA A 88 -1.82 -9.41 -10.48
CA ALA A 88 -0.76 -8.41 -10.44
C ALA A 88 -0.74 -7.53 -11.70
N ALA A 89 -0.82 -8.13 -12.88
CA ALA A 89 -0.85 -7.41 -14.15
C ALA A 89 -2.10 -6.55 -14.28
N CYS A 90 -3.28 -7.06 -13.94
CA CYS A 90 -4.52 -6.29 -13.97
C CYS A 90 -4.48 -5.11 -13.00
N LEU A 91 -4.02 -5.30 -11.76
CA LEU A 91 -3.89 -4.19 -10.80
C LEU A 91 -2.90 -3.13 -11.28
N ALA A 92 -1.72 -3.54 -11.77
CA ALA A 92 -0.72 -2.61 -12.29
C ALA A 92 -1.23 -1.85 -13.53
N LEU A 93 -1.90 -2.52 -14.47
CA LEU A 93 -2.50 -1.87 -15.64
C LEU A 93 -3.64 -0.91 -15.24
N GLY A 94 -4.45 -1.27 -14.24
CA GLY A 94 -5.46 -0.38 -13.69
C GLY A 94 -4.85 0.91 -13.13
N THR A 95 -3.75 0.80 -12.39
CA THR A 95 -2.97 1.96 -11.92
C THR A 95 -2.47 2.82 -13.08
N VAL A 96 -1.90 2.21 -14.12
CA VAL A 96 -1.41 2.93 -15.33
C VAL A 96 -2.54 3.66 -16.06
N SER A 97 -3.74 3.07 -16.12
CA SER A 97 -4.91 3.70 -16.76
C SER A 97 -5.41 4.95 -16.04
N ILE A 98 -5.15 5.08 -14.73
CA ILE A 98 -5.43 6.30 -13.97
C ILE A 98 -4.29 7.31 -14.15
N LEU A 99 -3.04 6.85 -14.05
CA LEU A 99 -1.84 7.66 -13.91
C LEU A 99 -1.08 7.86 -15.23
N SER A 100 -1.82 8.14 -16.29
CA SER A 100 -1.32 8.03 -17.66
C SER A 100 -0.32 9.12 -18.09
N SER A 101 -0.09 10.16 -17.26
CA SER A 101 0.78 11.30 -17.58
C SER A 101 1.77 11.63 -16.46
N GLN A 102 2.50 10.63 -15.98
CA GLN A 102 3.47 10.83 -14.92
C GLN A 102 4.88 11.15 -15.43
N ARG A 103 5.57 12.10 -14.79
CA ARG A 103 6.99 12.36 -15.06
C ARG A 103 7.82 11.25 -14.43
N ALA A 104 8.67 10.60 -15.23
CA ALA A 104 9.51 9.48 -14.76
C ALA A 104 10.30 9.79 -13.48
N ALA A 105 10.81 11.03 -13.33
CA ALA A 105 11.52 11.43 -12.11
C ALA A 105 10.63 11.42 -10.86
N HIS A 106 9.36 11.85 -10.98
CA HIS A 106 8.41 11.83 -9.87
C HIS A 106 8.04 10.39 -9.51
N VAL A 107 7.71 9.56 -10.52
CA VAL A 107 7.43 8.12 -10.33
C VAL A 107 8.56 7.45 -9.56
N LEU A 108 9.82 7.68 -9.96
CA LEU A 108 10.98 7.08 -9.32
C LEU A 108 11.19 7.57 -7.88
N LEU A 109 10.97 8.85 -7.62
CA LEU A 109 11.12 9.44 -6.29
C LEU A 109 10.07 8.86 -5.31
N VAL A 110 8.80 8.84 -5.71
CA VAL A 110 7.71 8.26 -4.92
C VAL A 110 7.92 6.76 -4.74
N SER A 111 8.29 6.04 -5.80
CA SER A 111 8.58 4.61 -5.71
C SER A 111 9.74 4.31 -4.76
N LEU A 112 10.78 5.16 -4.75
CA LEU A 112 11.91 5.00 -3.83
C LEU A 112 11.48 5.21 -2.37
N GLU A 113 10.69 6.24 -2.09
CA GLU A 113 10.12 6.46 -0.75
C GLU A 113 9.37 5.21 -0.28
N ILE A 114 8.47 4.69 -1.13
CA ILE A 114 7.66 3.52 -0.80
C ILE A 114 8.52 2.30 -0.56
N LEU A 115 9.49 2.03 -1.43
CA LEU A 115 10.39 0.88 -1.30
C LEU A 115 11.22 0.95 -0.02
N VAL A 116 11.75 2.12 0.33
CA VAL A 116 12.51 2.33 1.57
C VAL A 116 11.63 2.09 2.79
N MET A 117 10.45 2.71 2.82
CA MET A 117 9.53 2.59 3.95
C MET A 117 8.98 1.17 4.11
N MET A 118 8.55 0.52 3.02
CA MET A 118 8.15 -0.88 3.04
C MET A 118 9.29 -1.79 3.50
N ALA A 119 10.51 -1.61 3.00
CA ALA A 119 11.65 -2.43 3.42
C ALA A 119 11.95 -2.29 4.93
N LEU A 120 11.91 -1.08 5.47
CA LEU A 120 12.11 -0.82 6.90
C LEU A 120 10.99 -1.45 7.74
N LEU A 121 9.73 -1.28 7.36
CA LEU A 121 8.58 -1.85 8.07
C LEU A 121 8.57 -3.39 8.00
N LEU A 122 8.88 -3.96 6.83
CA LEU A 122 9.00 -5.41 6.66
C LEU A 122 10.15 -5.98 7.50
N LEU A 123 11.26 -5.23 7.62
CA LEU A 123 12.38 -5.60 8.48
C LEU A 123 11.94 -5.64 9.95
N VAL A 124 11.26 -4.60 10.42
CA VAL A 124 10.73 -4.52 11.79
C VAL A 124 9.75 -5.66 12.09
N GLY A 125 8.82 -5.96 11.18
CA GLY A 125 7.89 -7.08 11.35
C GLY A 125 8.56 -8.46 11.29
N SER A 126 9.78 -8.53 10.76
CA SER A 126 10.56 -9.77 10.70
C SER A 126 11.45 -10.03 11.93
N PHE A 127 11.51 -9.07 12.86
CA PHE A 127 12.19 -9.23 14.15
C PHE A 127 11.13 -9.26 15.26
N LEU A 128 10.69 -10.45 15.65
CA LEU A 128 9.82 -10.58 16.81
C LEU A 128 10.66 -10.55 18.10
N LEU A 129 10.23 -9.80 19.12
CA LEU A 129 10.80 -9.93 20.46
C LEU A 129 10.51 -11.33 21.01
N ALA A 130 11.49 -11.92 21.69
CA ALA A 130 11.31 -13.19 22.39
C ALA A 130 10.14 -13.09 23.38
N ASP A 131 9.30 -14.12 23.40
CA ASP A 131 8.14 -14.26 24.29
C ASP A 131 7.06 -13.17 24.16
N CYS A 132 7.13 -12.31 23.15
CA CYS A 132 6.11 -11.29 22.88
C CYS A 132 5.05 -11.85 21.91
N PRO A 133 3.75 -11.83 22.28
CA PRO A 133 2.68 -12.20 21.35
C PRO A 133 2.71 -11.34 20.07
N THR A 134 2.53 -11.94 18.90
CA THR A 134 2.59 -11.27 17.59
C THR A 134 1.70 -10.03 17.50
N ILE A 135 0.47 -10.13 18.02
CA ILE A 135 -0.51 -9.04 18.08
C ILE A 135 -0.03 -7.92 19.01
N ALA A 136 0.52 -8.27 20.18
CA ALA A 136 1.03 -7.27 21.12
C ALA A 136 2.24 -6.52 20.55
N TYR A 137 3.17 -7.25 19.93
CA TYR A 137 4.31 -6.66 19.22
C TYR A 137 3.85 -5.74 18.09
N LEU A 138 2.86 -6.16 17.30
CA LEU A 138 2.29 -5.34 16.22
C LEU A 138 1.75 -3.99 16.74
N PHE A 139 0.90 -4.02 17.77
CA PHE A 139 0.32 -2.79 18.33
C PHE A 139 1.35 -1.93 19.05
N LEU A 140 2.34 -2.54 19.72
CA LEU A 140 3.42 -1.81 20.37
C LEU A 140 4.29 -1.08 19.34
N THR A 141 4.74 -1.77 18.30
CA THR A 141 5.51 -1.19 17.19
C THR A 141 4.72 -0.08 16.51
N TRP A 142 3.44 -0.32 16.23
CA TRP A 142 2.58 0.69 15.62
C TRP A 142 2.42 1.93 16.50
N PHE A 143 2.14 1.76 17.79
CA PHE A 143 2.02 2.87 18.74
C PHE A 143 3.30 3.70 18.80
N ILE A 144 4.45 3.03 18.93
CA ILE A 144 5.77 3.68 18.92
C ILE A 144 5.96 4.46 17.61
N PHE A 145 5.68 3.82 16.47
CA PHE A 145 5.81 4.44 15.16
C PHE A 145 4.91 5.67 15.01
N VAL A 146 3.65 5.61 15.44
CA VAL A 146 2.70 6.73 15.40
C VAL A 146 3.18 7.89 16.25
N VAL A 147 3.65 7.64 17.48
CA VAL A 147 4.15 8.71 18.35
C VAL A 147 5.35 9.42 17.72
N PHE A 148 6.36 8.66 17.26
CA PHE A 148 7.54 9.25 16.62
C PHE A 148 7.19 9.95 15.30
N SER A 149 6.30 9.36 14.51
CA SER A 149 5.80 9.94 13.25
C SER A 149 5.07 11.26 13.50
N CYS A 150 4.19 11.35 14.50
CA CYS A 150 3.49 12.58 14.85
C CYS A 150 4.44 13.68 15.34
N VAL A 151 5.43 13.33 16.16
CA VAL A 151 6.45 14.30 16.63
C VAL A 151 7.28 14.82 15.46
N LEU A 152 7.73 13.93 14.57
CA LEU A 152 8.50 14.30 13.39
C LEU A 152 7.66 15.13 12.41
N MET A 153 6.41 14.75 12.18
CA MET A 153 5.46 15.49 11.35
C MET A 153 5.30 16.92 11.88
N ALA A 154 5.05 17.09 13.18
CA ALA A 154 4.91 18.42 13.78
C ALA A 154 6.19 19.25 13.64
N ALA A 155 7.36 18.64 13.88
CA ALA A 155 8.65 19.31 13.72
C ALA A 155 8.89 19.76 12.27
N VAL A 156 8.61 18.91 11.29
CA VAL A 156 8.78 19.24 9.87
C VAL A 156 7.78 20.32 9.45
N CYS A 157 6.50 20.17 9.78
CA CYS A 157 5.45 21.11 9.38
C CYS A 157 5.68 22.54 9.91
N VAL A 158 6.27 22.70 11.11
CA VAL A 158 6.63 24.02 11.66
C VAL A 158 7.72 24.72 10.83
N HIS A 159 8.54 23.97 10.10
CA HIS A 159 9.62 24.49 9.28
C HIS A 159 9.29 24.59 7.79
N VAL A 160 8.11 24.10 7.35
CA VAL A 160 7.65 24.25 5.97
C VAL A 160 6.96 25.62 5.83
N PRO A 161 7.44 26.52 4.97
CA PRO A 161 6.95 27.90 4.91
C PRO A 161 5.56 28.03 4.28
N ASP A 162 5.15 27.06 3.44
CA ASP A 162 3.83 27.06 2.78
C ASP A 162 2.89 26.09 3.49
N LEU A 163 1.69 26.55 3.78
CA LEU A 163 0.67 25.73 4.43
C LEU A 163 0.22 24.57 3.53
N ILE A 164 0.17 24.76 2.21
CA ILE A 164 -0.23 23.72 1.26
C ILE A 164 0.80 22.59 1.25
N TYR A 165 2.09 22.91 1.14
CA TYR A 165 3.16 21.91 1.23
C TYR A 165 3.21 21.24 2.61
N SER A 166 2.83 21.94 3.69
CA SER A 166 2.71 21.33 5.01
C SER A 166 1.62 20.25 5.05
N TYR A 167 0.48 20.45 4.37
CA TYR A 167 -0.58 19.44 4.28
C TYR A 167 -0.19 18.25 3.40
N GLU A 168 0.51 18.50 2.29
CA GLU A 168 1.09 17.45 1.45
C GLU A 168 2.03 16.56 2.27
N VAL A 169 3.00 17.16 2.96
CA VAL A 169 3.94 16.42 3.83
C VAL A 169 3.21 15.67 4.95
N ALA A 170 2.20 16.27 5.58
CA ALA A 170 1.39 15.60 6.60
C ALA A 170 0.68 14.35 6.04
N THR A 171 0.21 14.41 4.79
CA THR A 171 -0.45 13.28 4.11
C THR A 171 0.48 12.07 3.97
N HIS A 172 1.78 12.28 3.70
CA HIS A 172 2.78 11.20 3.70
C HIS A 172 2.89 10.55 5.09
N PHE A 173 3.00 11.35 6.15
CA PHE A 173 3.09 10.81 7.52
C PHE A 173 1.85 10.01 7.91
N VAL A 174 0.66 10.51 7.57
CA VAL A 174 -0.61 9.82 7.84
C VAL A 174 -0.69 8.49 7.09
N LEU A 175 -0.29 8.44 5.81
CA LEU A 175 -0.23 7.19 5.05
C LEU A 175 0.62 6.16 5.80
N TRP A 176 1.83 6.53 6.19
CA TRP A 176 2.75 5.59 6.83
C TRP A 176 2.24 5.12 8.19
N GLN A 177 1.52 5.96 8.94
CA GLN A 177 0.88 5.54 10.19
C GLN A 177 -0.22 4.49 9.96
N VAL A 178 -0.97 4.60 8.86
CA VAL A 178 -2.02 3.64 8.49
C VAL A 178 -1.43 2.35 7.89
N MET A 179 -0.41 2.46 7.06
CA MET A 179 0.23 1.32 6.39
C MET A 179 1.18 0.53 7.29
N CYS A 180 1.75 1.16 8.33
CA CYS A 180 2.64 0.51 9.29
C CYS A 180 2.08 -0.83 9.85
N PRO A 181 0.90 -0.88 10.47
CA PRO A 181 0.38 -2.14 11.02
C PRO A 181 0.09 -3.17 9.92
N LEU A 182 -0.31 -2.76 8.72
CA LEU A 182 -0.57 -3.68 7.61
C LEU A 182 0.72 -4.36 7.13
N ILE A 183 1.76 -3.57 6.85
CA ILE A 183 3.05 -4.07 6.34
C ILE A 183 3.78 -4.90 7.41
N VAL A 184 3.77 -4.45 8.67
CA VAL A 184 4.40 -5.18 9.79
C VAL A 184 3.67 -6.52 10.01
N PHE A 185 2.34 -6.54 9.98
CA PHE A 185 1.57 -7.77 10.06
C PHE A 185 1.92 -8.74 8.92
N GLN A 186 2.00 -8.24 7.69
CA GLN A 186 2.37 -9.06 6.54
C GLN A 186 3.78 -9.65 6.67
N ALA A 187 4.76 -8.89 7.18
CA ALA A 187 6.08 -9.41 7.47
C ALA A 187 6.08 -10.51 8.55
N GLN A 188 5.22 -10.41 9.56
CA GLN A 188 5.07 -11.46 10.56
C GLN A 188 4.49 -12.75 9.94
N VAL A 189 3.50 -12.62 9.05
CA VAL A 189 2.94 -13.74 8.30
C VAL A 189 3.99 -14.39 7.41
N ILE A 190 4.76 -13.60 6.64
CA ILE A 190 5.82 -14.11 5.76
C ILE A 190 6.95 -14.80 6.55
N SER A 191 7.28 -14.26 7.72
CA SER A 191 8.26 -14.86 8.63
C SER A 191 7.75 -16.15 9.31
N GLY A 192 6.45 -16.44 9.18
CA GLY A 192 5.78 -17.60 9.76
C GLY A 192 5.66 -17.53 11.27
N TYR A 193 5.52 -16.32 11.83
CA TYR A 193 5.21 -16.14 13.26
C TYR A 193 3.74 -16.42 13.57
N TRP A 194 2.88 -16.30 12.56
CA TRP A 194 1.50 -16.76 12.62
C TRP A 194 1.45 -18.27 12.34
N GLU A 195 0.88 -19.04 13.26
CA GLU A 195 0.78 -20.51 13.19
C GLU A 195 2.12 -21.26 13.14
N ASN A 196 3.25 -20.59 13.41
CA ASN A 196 4.60 -21.14 13.39
C ASN A 196 4.99 -21.80 12.04
N LEU A 197 4.36 -21.43 10.93
CA LEU A 197 4.65 -22.00 9.61
C LEU A 197 4.87 -20.90 8.56
N PRO A 198 5.98 -20.94 7.78
CA PRO A 198 6.12 -20.01 6.66
C PRO A 198 5.08 -20.33 5.56
N PRO A 199 4.64 -19.33 4.77
CA PRO A 199 3.59 -19.48 3.76
C PRO A 199 4.11 -20.19 2.49
N ILE A 200 4.40 -21.49 2.58
CA ILE A 200 5.01 -22.26 1.49
C ILE A 200 4.09 -22.34 0.26
N LEU A 201 2.80 -22.55 0.48
CA LEU A 201 1.81 -22.66 -0.60
C LEU A 201 1.27 -21.29 -1.03
N ASP A 202 1.32 -20.31 -0.13
CA ASP A 202 0.80 -18.97 -0.34
C ASP A 202 1.89 -17.97 -0.79
N MET A 203 3.10 -18.43 -1.19
CA MET A 203 4.15 -17.55 -1.71
C MET A 203 3.66 -16.61 -2.83
N PRO A 204 2.93 -17.08 -3.87
CA PRO A 204 2.45 -16.19 -4.92
C PRO A 204 1.47 -15.14 -4.39
N LEU A 205 0.62 -15.54 -3.42
CA LEU A 205 -0.34 -14.63 -2.80
C LEU A 205 0.37 -13.55 -1.98
N CYS A 206 1.33 -13.92 -1.13
CA CYS A 206 2.10 -12.98 -0.34
C CYS A 206 2.86 -11.98 -1.23
N SER A 207 3.45 -12.44 -2.34
CA SER A 207 4.12 -11.56 -3.31
C SER A 207 3.15 -10.60 -4.01
N THR A 208 1.95 -11.06 -4.39
CA THR A 208 0.92 -10.18 -4.97
C THR A 208 0.40 -9.17 -3.96
N MET A 209 0.25 -9.54 -2.68
CA MET A 209 -0.17 -8.61 -1.63
C MET A 209 0.86 -7.50 -1.40
N LEU A 210 2.17 -7.80 -1.43
CA LEU A 210 3.22 -6.77 -1.38
C LEU A 210 3.16 -5.81 -2.57
N LEU A 211 2.86 -6.30 -3.77
CA LEU A 211 2.60 -5.44 -4.92
C LEU A 211 1.37 -4.55 -4.69
N LEU A 212 0.29 -5.11 -4.16
CA LEU A 212 -0.94 -4.37 -3.88
C LEU A 212 -0.67 -3.24 -2.89
N ASP A 213 0.06 -3.50 -1.81
CA ASP A 213 0.47 -2.48 -0.84
C ASP A 213 1.32 -1.39 -1.50
N PHE A 214 2.27 -1.78 -2.36
CA PHE A 214 3.07 -0.82 -3.15
C PHE A 214 2.18 0.07 -4.04
N LEU A 215 1.25 -0.51 -4.81
CA LEU A 215 0.37 0.23 -5.71
C LEU A 215 -0.61 1.13 -4.95
N ALA A 216 -1.11 0.68 -3.80
CA ALA A 216 -1.99 1.46 -2.95
C ALA A 216 -1.26 2.68 -2.35
N CYS A 217 -0.05 2.47 -1.81
CA CYS A 217 0.82 3.56 -1.38
C CYS A 217 1.15 4.51 -2.52
N TYR A 218 1.46 3.98 -3.71
CA TYR A 218 1.81 4.78 -4.88
C TYR A 218 0.67 5.70 -5.28
N ILE A 219 -0.54 5.17 -5.46
CA ILE A 219 -1.71 5.99 -5.83
C ILE A 219 -1.98 7.05 -4.76
N PHE A 220 -1.89 6.68 -3.48
CA PHE A 220 -2.16 7.62 -2.39
C PHE A 220 -1.13 8.76 -2.33
N LEU A 221 0.17 8.45 -2.46
CA LEU A 221 1.23 9.46 -2.46
C LEU A 221 1.23 10.31 -3.73
N ASP A 222 0.89 9.74 -4.88
CA ASP A 222 0.74 10.48 -6.13
C ASP A 222 -0.40 11.51 -6.04
N SER A 223 -1.46 11.21 -5.26
CA SER A 223 -2.56 12.14 -4.97
C SER A 223 -2.35 13.01 -3.71
N ALA A 224 -1.16 13.02 -3.11
CA ALA A 224 -0.92 13.72 -1.83
C ALA A 224 -1.09 15.24 -1.95
N ASP A 225 -0.79 15.81 -3.12
CA ASP A 225 -0.98 17.23 -3.41
C ASP A 225 -2.47 17.61 -3.50
N GLU A 226 -3.27 16.81 -4.20
CA GLU A 226 -4.72 16.97 -4.31
C GLU A 226 -5.38 16.84 -2.93
N VAL A 227 -5.00 15.82 -2.15
CA VAL A 227 -5.50 15.62 -0.78
C VAL A 227 -5.10 16.79 0.11
N GLY A 228 -3.85 17.24 0.03
CA GLY A 228 -3.37 18.40 0.79
C GLY A 228 -4.10 19.69 0.44
N PHE A 229 -4.38 19.90 -0.85
CA PHE A 229 -5.16 21.04 -1.33
C PHE A 229 -6.60 21.01 -0.81
N GLU A 230 -7.27 19.85 -0.83
CA GLU A 230 -8.62 19.70 -0.28
C GLU A 230 -8.66 19.99 1.23
N PHE A 231 -7.67 19.52 2.00
CA PHE A 231 -7.55 19.87 3.42
C PHE A 231 -7.33 21.36 3.65
N TYR A 232 -6.46 21.98 2.85
CA TYR A 232 -6.25 23.42 2.89
C TYR A 232 -7.55 24.19 2.59
N TYR A 233 -8.26 23.79 1.53
CA TYR A 233 -9.52 24.41 1.12
C TYR A 233 -10.61 24.25 2.18
N ALA A 234 -10.79 23.04 2.72
CA ALA A 234 -11.76 22.75 3.78
C ALA A 234 -11.38 23.37 5.14
N GLY A 235 -10.11 23.67 5.37
CA GLY A 235 -9.61 24.35 6.56
C GLY A 235 -9.96 25.84 6.63
N GLN A 236 -10.30 26.47 5.50
CA GLN A 236 -10.64 27.88 5.46
C GLN A 236 -12.01 28.16 6.09
N THR A 237 -12.06 29.11 7.01
CA THR A 237 -13.26 29.41 7.81
C THR A 237 -14.45 29.88 6.95
N SER A 238 -14.18 30.55 5.83
CA SER A 238 -15.18 30.95 4.83
C SER A 238 -15.84 29.74 4.17
N ASN A 239 -15.03 28.74 3.80
CA ASN A 239 -15.48 27.54 3.12
C ASN A 239 -16.22 26.61 4.08
N GLN A 240 -15.77 26.49 5.32
CA GLN A 240 -16.50 25.79 6.38
C GLN A 240 -17.89 26.37 6.61
N LYS A 241 -18.00 27.70 6.68
CA LYS A 241 -19.30 28.39 6.80
C LYS A 241 -20.18 28.20 5.57
N PHE A 242 -19.61 28.08 4.38
CA PHE A 242 -20.36 27.78 3.16
C PHE A 242 -20.86 26.33 3.15
N LEU A 243 -19.99 25.36 3.42
CA LEU A 243 -20.34 23.93 3.52
C LEU A 243 -21.41 23.68 4.57
N ALA A 244 -21.28 24.27 5.76
CA ALA A 244 -22.28 24.16 6.82
C ALA A 244 -23.65 24.71 6.39
N ARG A 245 -23.68 25.83 5.66
CA ARG A 245 -24.92 26.39 5.11
C ARG A 245 -25.52 25.51 4.01
N SER A 246 -24.69 24.96 3.12
CA SER A 246 -25.13 24.07 2.05
C SER A 246 -25.71 22.76 2.62
N LEU A 247 -25.01 22.14 3.57
CA LEU A 247 -25.49 20.94 4.28
C LEU A 247 -26.80 21.20 5.02
N LYS A 248 -26.91 22.33 5.73
CA LYS A 248 -28.14 22.72 6.40
C LYS A 248 -29.29 22.88 5.40
N SER A 249 -29.06 23.59 4.29
CA SER A 249 -30.08 23.78 3.25
C SER A 249 -30.55 22.48 2.62
N GLN A 250 -29.62 21.54 2.34
CA GLN A 250 -29.97 20.22 1.80
C GLN A 250 -30.74 19.37 2.81
N TRP A 251 -30.36 19.43 4.09
CA TRP A 251 -31.06 18.75 5.17
C TRP A 251 -32.49 19.27 5.34
N ASP A 252 -32.66 20.58 5.39
CA ASP A 252 -33.97 21.24 5.53
C ASP A 252 -34.88 20.86 4.35
N MET A 253 -34.37 20.89 3.11
CA MET A 253 -35.10 20.41 1.93
C MET A 253 -35.52 18.93 2.01
N PHE A 254 -34.67 18.07 2.59
CA PHE A 254 -34.99 16.65 2.72
C PHE A 254 -36.07 16.39 3.77
N VAL A 255 -36.03 17.13 4.88
CA VAL A 255 -37.04 17.06 5.95
C VAL A 255 -38.38 17.61 5.48
N ASP A 256 -38.40 18.71 4.74
CA ASP A 256 -39.62 19.33 4.19
C ASP A 256 -40.27 18.49 3.06
N SER A 257 -39.55 17.50 2.52
CA SER A 257 -40.06 16.59 1.48
C SER A 257 -40.79 15.34 2.01
N LYS A 258 -40.91 15.19 3.33
CA LYS A 258 -41.65 14.11 4.02
C LYS A 258 -42.94 14.62 4.65
#